data_AF-H5TS85-F1
#
_entry.id   AF-H5TS85-F1
#
_cell.length_a   1.000
_cell.length_b   1.000
_cell.length_c   1.000
_cell.angle_alpha   90.00
_cell.angle_beta   90.00
_cell.angle_gamma   90.00
#
_symmetry.space_group_name_H-M   'P 1'
#
loop_
_entity.id
_entity.type
_entity.pdbx_description
1 polymer ?
#
loop_
_entity_poly.entity_id
_entity_poly.type
_entity_poly.pdbx_seq_one_letter_code
_entity_poly.pdbx_strand_id
1 'polypeptide(L)'
;MSPGGKAFMSNISDRRRAATSHQPSAVEISTNWTREWARVPEAWRTLIIRVDAREDLVALFVQNYRFRGRTIDFTPTGVPERIVQEVMWWLWLCGREGIRKIEPSTLKWCSRTLTTAVAGFRRDHGRDPDSITDMEVGALLRVALKGFEQRNGRLPSTYSRRNITYLVESMHLYLSVRCTDKSWWQHDIWDLRADARIPVREHEPFHDHNVVLSDIEPGWLREGVRFWLSTCLTGELLRWTSLSDRARGMARHLGPFLTSKAITSPVISSDRAVL
;
A
#
# COMPACT_ATOMS: atom_id res chain seq x y z
N MET A 1 -4.70 -0.62 -98.04
CA MET A 1 -5.32 -1.80 -97.41
C MET A 1 -5.30 -1.59 -95.90
N SER A 2 -6.45 -1.26 -95.32
CA SER A 2 -6.75 -1.46 -93.89
C SER A 2 -7.05 -2.95 -93.64
N PRO A 3 -7.25 -3.44 -92.40
CA PRO A 3 -6.97 -2.86 -91.06
C PRO A 3 -6.35 -3.88 -90.07
N GLY A 4 -5.96 -3.44 -88.87
CA GLY A 4 -5.77 -4.36 -87.74
C GLY A 4 -5.67 -3.66 -86.39
N GLY A 5 -6.78 -3.61 -85.65
CA GLY A 5 -6.79 -3.39 -84.19
C GLY A 5 -7.42 -2.08 -83.72
N LYS A 6 -8.69 -2.16 -83.28
CA LYS A 6 -9.56 -1.06 -82.85
C LYS A 6 -9.29 -0.57 -81.43
N ALA A 7 -9.80 0.64 -81.20
CA ALA A 7 -9.84 1.40 -79.97
C ALA A 7 -10.96 0.99 -78.97
N PHE A 8 -10.72 1.43 -77.72
CA PHE A 8 -11.62 2.13 -76.79
C PHE A 8 -12.36 1.40 -75.64
N MET A 9 -12.32 2.10 -74.48
CA MET A 9 -13.00 1.95 -73.17
C MET A 9 -12.52 0.85 -72.22
N SER A 10 -12.53 0.98 -70.89
CA SER A 10 -12.58 2.05 -69.89
C SER A 10 -12.63 1.31 -68.53
N ASN A 11 -12.09 1.93 -67.48
CA ASN A 11 -12.24 1.59 -66.05
C ASN A 11 -11.61 0.29 -65.52
N ILE A 12 -10.71 0.43 -64.55
CA ILE A 12 -10.87 -0.06 -63.17
C ILE A 12 -9.86 0.68 -62.27
N SER A 13 -10.40 1.66 -61.55
CA SER A 13 -10.33 1.83 -60.09
C SER A 13 -9.05 1.44 -59.34
N ASP A 14 -8.42 2.47 -58.78
CA ASP A 14 -8.25 2.64 -57.34
C ASP A 14 -7.83 1.41 -56.51
N ARG A 15 -6.52 1.26 -56.29
CA ARG A 15 -5.93 0.79 -55.01
C ARG A 15 -4.53 1.38 -54.82
N ARG A 16 -4.47 2.68 -54.50
CA ARG A 16 -3.29 3.22 -53.80
C ARG A 16 -3.26 2.56 -52.41
N ARG A 17 -2.23 1.73 -52.18
CA ARG A 17 -1.88 1.22 -50.85
C ARG A 17 -1.59 2.43 -49.96
N ALA A 18 -2.55 2.76 -49.09
CA ALA A 18 -2.27 3.53 -47.90
C ALA A 18 -1.29 2.70 -47.06
N ALA A 19 -0.07 3.19 -46.91
CA ALA A 19 0.86 2.70 -45.90
C ALA A 19 0.27 3.10 -44.54
N THR A 20 -0.48 2.18 -43.94
CA THR A 20 -0.93 2.32 -42.55
C THR A 20 0.31 2.27 -41.67
N SER A 21 0.80 3.45 -41.29
CA SER A 21 1.76 3.60 -40.20
C SER A 21 1.08 3.07 -38.94
N HIS A 22 1.33 1.80 -38.61
CA HIS A 22 0.94 1.18 -37.36
C HIS A 22 1.83 1.82 -36.28
N GLN A 23 1.40 2.97 -35.75
CA GLN A 23 1.91 3.46 -34.48
C GLN A 23 1.58 2.36 -33.45
N PRO A 24 2.56 1.82 -32.72
CA PRO A 24 2.25 0.96 -31.60
C PRO A 24 1.43 1.81 -30.62
N SER A 25 0.18 1.41 -30.39
CA SER A 25 -0.64 1.92 -29.30
C SER A 25 0.15 1.71 -28.02
N ALA A 26 0.62 2.80 -27.42
CA ALA A 26 1.19 2.77 -26.08
C ALA A 26 0.08 2.26 -25.15
N VAL A 27 0.13 0.97 -24.83
CA VAL A 27 -0.53 0.44 -23.65
C VAL A 27 0.14 1.16 -22.50
N GLU A 28 -0.47 2.23 -21.99
CA GLU A 28 -0.05 2.83 -20.73
C GLU A 28 0.00 1.69 -19.72
N ILE A 29 1.20 1.36 -19.24
CA ILE A 29 1.37 0.38 -18.18
C ILE A 29 0.72 1.01 -16.95
N SER A 30 -0.56 0.72 -16.72
CA SER A 30 -1.29 1.25 -15.58
C SER A 30 -0.65 0.71 -14.31
N THR A 31 -0.05 1.60 -13.50
CA THR A 31 0.47 1.23 -12.18
C THR A 31 -0.66 0.62 -11.34
N ASN A 32 -0.31 -0.19 -10.34
CA ASN A 32 -1.29 -0.76 -9.43
C ASN A 32 -2.12 0.35 -8.74
N TRP A 33 -1.48 1.48 -8.43
CA TRP A 33 -2.19 2.66 -7.96
C TRP A 33 -3.25 3.17 -8.93
N THR A 34 -2.93 3.37 -10.21
CA THR A 34 -3.88 3.90 -11.20
C THR A 34 -5.15 3.03 -11.24
N ARG A 35 -4.98 1.70 -11.18
CA ARG A 35 -6.10 0.75 -11.12
C ARG A 35 -6.90 0.86 -9.83
N GLU A 36 -6.22 0.97 -8.68
CA GLU A 36 -6.88 1.10 -7.38
C GLU A 36 -7.63 2.43 -7.22
N TRP A 37 -7.05 3.55 -7.67
CA TRP A 37 -7.69 4.85 -7.64
C TRP A 37 -8.93 4.91 -8.56
N ALA A 38 -8.87 4.26 -9.72
CA ALA A 38 -10.01 4.16 -10.64
C ALA A 38 -11.24 3.49 -10.00
N ARG A 39 -11.06 2.67 -8.96
CA ARG A 39 -12.15 2.01 -8.23
C ARG A 39 -12.86 2.92 -7.23
N VAL A 40 -12.27 4.05 -6.86
CA VAL A 40 -12.85 4.98 -5.88
C VAL A 40 -14.00 5.75 -6.51
N PRO A 41 -15.25 5.58 -6.04
CA PRO A 41 -16.41 6.28 -6.59
C PRO A 41 -16.32 7.78 -6.35
N GLU A 42 -16.93 8.58 -7.23
CA GLU A 42 -16.87 10.05 -7.16
C GLU A 42 -17.33 10.60 -5.79
N ALA A 43 -18.36 10.00 -5.18
CA ALA A 43 -18.85 10.37 -3.86
C ALA A 43 -17.83 10.20 -2.71
N TRP A 44 -16.75 9.46 -2.95
CA TRP A 44 -15.63 9.24 -2.01
C TRP A 44 -14.38 10.06 -2.36
N ARG A 45 -14.35 10.78 -3.48
CA ARG A 45 -13.22 11.63 -3.92
C ARG A 45 -13.21 13.01 -3.27
N THR A 46 -13.65 13.08 -2.02
CA THR A 46 -13.59 14.30 -1.21
C THR A 46 -13.30 13.94 0.25
N LEU A 47 -12.48 14.77 0.90
CA LEU A 47 -12.25 14.71 2.35
C LEU A 47 -13.05 15.78 3.09
N ILE A 48 -13.92 16.51 2.39
CA ILE A 48 -14.90 17.41 2.99
C ILE A 48 -16.17 16.61 3.26
N ILE A 49 -16.29 16.10 4.49
CA ILE A 49 -17.25 15.05 4.83
C ILE A 49 -18.18 15.54 5.94
N ARG A 50 -19.49 15.34 5.73
CA ARG A 50 -20.50 15.33 6.80
C ARG A 50 -20.77 13.86 7.19
N VAL A 51 -20.31 13.47 8.37
CA VAL A 51 -20.18 12.05 8.79
C VAL A 51 -21.51 11.30 8.95
N ASP A 52 -22.63 12.03 8.97
CA ASP A 52 -23.99 11.55 9.10
C ASP A 52 -24.84 11.79 7.82
N ALA A 53 -24.20 12.18 6.71
CA ALA A 53 -24.91 12.54 5.49
C ALA A 53 -25.41 11.35 4.66
N ARG A 54 -24.74 10.20 4.76
CA ARG A 54 -24.97 9.01 3.92
C ARG A 54 -24.83 7.76 4.78
N GLU A 55 -25.56 6.70 4.44
CA GLU A 55 -25.55 5.44 5.21
C GLU A 55 -24.15 4.81 5.27
N ASP A 56 -23.41 4.81 4.16
CA ASP A 56 -22.03 4.33 4.09
C ASP A 56 -21.07 5.13 5.00
N LEU A 57 -21.25 6.45 5.10
CA LEU A 57 -20.50 7.30 6.02
C LEU A 57 -20.90 7.07 7.49
N VAL A 58 -22.19 6.86 7.77
CA VAL A 58 -22.67 6.49 9.12
C VAL A 58 -22.08 5.14 9.54
N ALA A 59 -22.01 4.20 8.59
CA ALA A 59 -21.38 2.90 8.78
C ALA A 59 -19.85 2.98 8.87
N LEU A 60 -19.18 3.97 8.31
CA LEU A 60 -17.73 4.12 8.44
C LEU A 60 -17.34 4.84 9.74
N PHE A 61 -17.99 5.95 10.08
CA PHE A 61 -17.56 6.84 11.16
C PHE A 61 -18.19 6.50 12.51
N VAL A 62 -17.38 6.60 13.57
CA VAL A 62 -17.89 6.62 14.94
C VAL A 62 -18.75 7.87 15.11
N GLN A 63 -19.98 7.65 15.55
CA GLN A 63 -20.96 8.71 15.64
C GLN A 63 -20.80 9.47 16.96
N ASN A 64 -20.34 10.71 16.86
CA ASN A 64 -20.09 11.60 17.99
C ASN A 64 -20.84 12.93 17.80
N TYR A 65 -21.53 13.40 18.83
CA TYR A 65 -22.32 14.63 18.79
C TYR A 65 -21.51 15.85 18.34
N ARG A 66 -20.18 15.87 18.57
CA ARG A 66 -19.30 16.97 18.16
C ARG A 66 -19.14 17.09 16.65
N PHE A 67 -19.40 16.01 15.91
CA PHE A 67 -19.19 15.90 14.47
C PHE A 67 -20.49 15.71 13.69
N ARG A 68 -21.58 15.27 14.34
CA ARG A 68 -22.90 15.18 13.72
C ARG A 68 -23.42 16.56 13.28
N GLY A 69 -24.13 16.58 12.15
CA GLY A 69 -24.71 17.77 11.55
C GLY A 69 -23.69 18.77 10.99
N ARG A 70 -22.40 18.45 11.01
CA ARG A 70 -21.32 19.35 10.57
C ARG A 70 -20.57 18.77 9.39
N THR A 71 -20.31 19.61 8.40
CA THR A 71 -19.35 19.33 7.34
C THR A 71 -17.95 19.68 7.83
N ILE A 72 -17.05 18.70 7.82
CA ILE A 72 -15.69 18.84 8.31
C ILE A 72 -14.72 18.55 7.16
N ASP A 73 -13.75 19.44 6.97
CA ASP A 73 -12.66 19.22 6.03
C ASP A 73 -11.56 18.38 6.70
N PHE A 74 -11.28 17.20 6.18
CA PHE A 74 -10.19 16.32 6.59
C PHE A 74 -8.99 16.37 5.63
N THR A 75 -8.95 17.30 4.68
CA THR A 75 -7.87 17.38 3.70
C THR A 75 -6.55 17.79 4.38
N PRO A 76 -5.47 16.99 4.26
CA PRO A 76 -4.14 17.44 4.62
C PRO A 76 -3.72 18.60 3.71
N THR A 77 -3.14 19.66 4.28
CA THR A 77 -2.70 20.83 3.52
C THR A 77 -1.21 20.73 3.15
N GLY A 78 -0.82 21.33 2.03
CA GLY A 78 0.59 21.41 1.60
C GLY A 78 1.24 20.07 1.24
N VAL A 79 0.43 19.05 0.95
CA VAL A 79 0.88 17.71 0.56
C VAL A 79 0.61 17.45 -0.93
N PRO A 80 1.36 16.54 -1.58
CA PRO A 80 1.05 16.09 -2.94
C PRO A 80 -0.38 15.54 -3.07
N GLU A 81 -0.99 15.73 -4.24
CA GLU A 81 -2.34 15.24 -4.53
C GLU A 81 -2.46 13.73 -4.28
N ARG A 82 -1.40 12.98 -4.63
CA ARG A 82 -1.34 11.53 -4.42
C ARG A 82 -1.59 11.13 -2.97
N ILE A 83 -1.07 11.87 -1.99
CA ILE A 83 -1.29 11.63 -0.56
C ILE A 83 -2.76 11.86 -0.18
N VAL A 84 -3.39 12.88 -0.74
CA VAL A 84 -4.82 13.18 -0.51
C VAL A 84 -5.69 12.06 -1.06
N GLN A 85 -5.41 11.61 -2.29
CA GLN A 85 -6.11 10.51 -2.94
C GLN A 85 -5.93 9.19 -2.16
N GLU A 86 -4.74 8.92 -1.59
CA GLU A 86 -4.49 7.74 -0.77
C GLU A 86 -5.34 7.73 0.50
N VAL A 87 -5.53 8.87 1.16
CA VAL A 87 -6.44 8.98 2.32
C VAL A 87 -7.89 8.71 1.89
N MET A 88 -8.34 9.26 0.77
CA MET A 88 -9.68 9.01 0.22
C MET A 88 -9.89 7.53 -0.12
N TRP A 89 -8.95 6.93 -0.84
CA TRP A 89 -8.96 5.51 -1.20
C TRP A 89 -9.03 4.63 0.05
N TRP A 90 -8.23 4.93 1.07
CA TRP A 90 -8.21 4.14 2.29
C TRP A 90 -9.50 4.24 3.10
N LEU A 91 -10.11 5.44 3.17
CA LEU A 91 -11.43 5.61 3.81
C LEU A 91 -12.52 4.85 3.06
N TRP A 92 -12.54 4.96 1.73
CA TRP A 92 -13.47 4.18 0.89
C TRP A 92 -13.29 2.68 1.11
N LEU A 93 -12.04 2.22 1.15
CA LEU A 93 -11.74 0.81 1.39
C LEU A 93 -12.23 0.35 2.77
N CYS A 94 -12.02 1.16 3.82
CA CYS A 94 -12.52 0.86 5.16
C CYS A 94 -14.04 0.73 5.19
N GLY A 95 -14.77 1.60 4.46
CA GLY A 95 -16.22 1.54 4.35
C GLY A 95 -16.70 0.33 3.57
N ARG A 96 -16.05 0.01 2.46
CA ARG A 96 -16.41 -1.09 1.56
C ARG A 96 -16.15 -2.47 2.17
N GLU A 97 -15.00 -2.65 2.83
CA GLU A 97 -14.56 -3.96 3.34
C GLU A 97 -14.74 -4.11 4.87
N GLY A 98 -15.31 -3.10 5.53
CA GLY A 98 -15.54 -3.15 6.98
C GLY A 98 -14.25 -3.28 7.81
N ILE A 99 -13.13 -2.77 7.30
CA ILE A 99 -11.80 -2.92 7.91
C ILE A 99 -11.79 -2.35 9.34
N ARG A 100 -12.35 -1.14 9.50
CA ARG A 100 -12.46 -0.47 10.80
C ARG A 100 -13.46 0.68 10.77
N LYS A 101 -13.95 1.04 11.94
CA LYS A 101 -14.61 2.33 12.18
C LYS A 101 -13.58 3.46 12.31
N ILE A 102 -13.94 4.63 11.80
CA ILE A 102 -13.09 5.84 11.85
C ILE A 102 -13.62 6.80 12.91
N GLU A 103 -12.80 7.09 13.91
CA GLU A 103 -13.06 8.19 14.83
C GLU A 103 -12.71 9.53 14.14
N PRO A 104 -13.67 10.45 13.92
CA PRO A 104 -13.44 11.69 13.17
C PRO A 104 -12.28 12.54 13.73
N SER A 105 -12.18 12.62 15.06
CA SER A 105 -11.10 13.36 15.73
C SER A 105 -9.71 12.76 15.44
N THR A 106 -9.62 11.43 15.30
CA THR A 106 -8.37 10.73 14.97
C THR A 106 -8.01 10.92 13.50
N LEU A 107 -8.99 10.91 12.59
CA LEU A 107 -8.74 11.23 11.18
C LEU A 107 -8.23 12.67 11.00
N LYS A 108 -8.87 13.64 11.68
CA LYS A 108 -8.40 15.04 11.64
C LYS A 108 -7.01 15.20 12.24
N TRP A 109 -6.66 14.42 13.27
CA TRP A 109 -5.29 14.38 13.80
C TRP A 109 -4.32 13.81 12.78
N CYS A 110 -4.62 12.65 12.17
CA CYS A 110 -3.81 12.05 11.12
C CYS A 110 -3.57 13.00 9.94
N SER A 111 -4.61 13.73 9.51
CA SER A 111 -4.49 14.69 8.41
C SER A 111 -3.47 15.79 8.71
N ARG A 112 -3.47 16.32 9.94
CA ARG A 112 -2.45 17.29 10.40
C ARG A 112 -1.06 16.68 10.52
N THR A 113 -1.00 15.41 10.93
CA THR A 113 0.26 14.64 10.97
C THR A 113 0.84 14.53 9.56
N LEU A 114 0.04 14.18 8.56
CA LEU A 114 0.50 14.07 7.16
C LEU A 114 1.04 15.41 6.63
N THR A 115 0.33 16.52 6.86
CA THR A 115 0.83 17.88 6.54
C THR A 115 2.21 18.13 7.14
N THR A 116 2.40 17.81 8.42
CA THR A 116 3.66 18.07 9.12
C THR A 116 4.77 17.11 8.66
N ALA A 117 4.42 15.84 8.44
CA ALA A 117 5.37 14.81 8.04
C ALA A 117 5.88 15.03 6.63
N VAL A 118 5.01 15.38 5.68
CA VAL A 118 5.42 15.72 4.30
C VAL A 118 6.34 16.94 4.27
N ALA A 119 6.02 17.99 5.04
CA ALA A 119 6.90 19.15 5.16
C ALA A 119 8.26 18.79 5.77
N GLY A 120 8.30 17.87 6.74
CA GLY A 120 9.54 17.30 7.28
C GLY A 120 10.33 16.52 6.23
N PHE A 121 9.67 15.58 5.55
CA PHE A 121 10.26 14.76 4.49
C PHE A 121 10.89 15.62 3.40
N ARG A 122 10.19 16.67 2.96
CA ARG A 122 10.69 17.62 1.95
C ARG A 122 11.96 18.33 2.39
N ARG A 123 12.05 18.75 3.67
CA ARG A 123 13.27 19.36 4.21
C ARG A 123 14.44 18.37 4.25
N ASP A 124 14.16 17.13 4.64
CA ASP A 124 15.20 16.13 4.85
C ASP A 124 15.72 15.51 3.54
N HIS A 125 14.86 15.41 2.51
CA HIS A 125 15.18 14.73 1.23
C HIS A 125 15.25 15.67 0.02
N GLY A 126 14.88 16.95 0.17
CA GLY A 126 14.86 17.92 -0.92
C GLY A 126 13.75 17.71 -1.97
N ARG A 127 12.82 16.77 -1.75
CA ARG A 127 11.70 16.44 -2.64
C ARG A 127 10.46 16.03 -1.85
N ASP A 128 9.31 16.06 -2.48
CA ASP A 128 8.10 15.48 -1.90
C ASP A 128 8.12 13.95 -1.89
N PRO A 129 7.44 13.31 -0.92
CA PRO A 129 7.18 11.87 -0.98
C PRO A 129 6.14 11.58 -2.07
N ASP A 130 6.33 10.48 -2.77
CA ASP A 130 5.42 10.05 -3.83
C ASP A 130 4.18 9.36 -3.23
N SER A 131 4.33 8.69 -2.09
CA SER A 131 3.27 7.99 -1.35
C SER A 131 3.42 8.17 0.16
N ILE A 132 2.33 7.97 0.92
CA ILE A 132 2.37 7.85 2.39
C ILE A 132 3.36 6.75 2.79
N THR A 133 3.49 5.71 1.97
CA THR A 133 4.36 4.55 2.22
C THR A 133 5.85 4.83 2.08
N ASP A 134 6.25 5.99 1.56
CA ASP A 134 7.65 6.44 1.57
C ASP A 134 8.10 6.94 2.95
N MET A 135 7.14 7.22 3.84
CA MET A 135 7.40 7.68 5.21
C MET A 135 7.19 6.53 6.19
N GLU A 136 8.24 6.22 6.96
CA GLU A 136 8.21 5.18 8.00
C GLU A 136 7.05 5.41 8.99
N VAL A 137 6.29 4.35 9.31
CA VAL A 137 5.21 4.39 10.31
C VAL A 137 5.70 4.99 11.63
N GLY A 138 6.87 4.56 12.11
CA GLY A 138 7.47 5.10 13.34
C GLY A 138 7.68 6.61 13.26
N ALA A 139 8.16 7.13 12.13
CA ALA A 139 8.33 8.56 11.90
C ALA A 139 6.99 9.31 11.91
N LEU A 140 5.97 8.78 11.23
CA LEU A 140 4.62 9.36 11.22
C LEU A 140 4.05 9.43 12.65
N LEU A 141 4.22 8.38 13.45
CA LEU A 141 3.74 8.35 14.84
C LEU A 141 4.52 9.34 15.72
N ARG A 142 5.84 9.46 15.56
CA ARG A 142 6.64 10.48 16.26
C ARG A 142 6.12 11.89 15.96
N VAL A 143 5.86 12.21 14.69
CA VAL A 143 5.27 13.50 14.27
C VAL A 143 3.88 13.69 14.88
N ALA A 144 3.03 12.65 14.85
CA ALA A 144 1.68 12.71 15.40
C ALA A 144 1.69 13.07 16.88
N LEU A 145 2.50 12.37 17.67
CA LEU A 145 2.60 12.54 19.12
C LEU A 145 3.19 13.90 19.49
N LYS A 146 4.30 14.31 18.86
CA LYS A 146 4.91 15.62 19.08
C LYS A 146 3.94 16.76 18.74
N GLY A 147 3.24 16.66 17.60
CA GLY A 147 2.26 17.65 17.21
C GLY A 147 1.02 17.69 18.12
N PHE A 148 0.64 16.56 18.73
CA PHE A 148 -0.42 16.53 19.74
C PHE A 148 0.01 17.25 21.01
N GLU A 149 1.20 16.94 21.53
CA GLU A 149 1.74 17.54 22.74
C GLU A 149 1.85 19.05 22.62
N GLN A 150 2.42 19.54 21.52
CA GLN A 150 2.57 20.98 21.25
C GLN A 150 1.22 21.73 21.24
N ARG A 151 0.15 21.11 20.73
CA ARG A 151 -1.17 21.76 20.65
C ARG A 151 -1.96 21.71 21.95
N ASN A 152 -1.75 20.69 22.78
CA ASN A 152 -2.59 20.44 23.94
C ASN A 152 -1.87 20.66 25.28
N GLY A 153 -0.55 20.87 25.27
CA GLY A 153 0.25 21.00 26.49
C GLY A 153 0.34 19.71 27.31
N ARG A 154 0.01 18.56 26.72
CA ARG A 154 0.01 17.24 27.38
C ARG A 154 0.14 16.10 26.38
N LEU A 155 0.54 14.94 26.88
CA LEU A 155 0.52 13.71 26.10
C LEU A 155 -0.91 13.21 25.82
N PRO A 156 -1.13 12.50 24.69
CA PRO A 156 -2.41 11.84 24.43
C PRO A 156 -2.63 10.70 25.43
N SER A 157 -3.90 10.39 25.71
CA SER A 157 -4.24 9.23 26.53
C SER A 157 -3.82 7.93 25.84
N THR A 158 -3.70 6.84 26.61
CA THR A 158 -3.38 5.51 26.07
C THR A 158 -4.35 5.09 24.96
N TYR A 159 -5.65 5.36 25.13
CA TYR A 159 -6.67 5.07 24.12
C TYR A 159 -6.46 5.89 22.84
N SER A 160 -6.26 7.21 22.95
CA SER A 160 -6.02 8.07 21.78
C SER A 160 -4.73 7.69 21.06
N ARG A 161 -3.67 7.35 21.80
CA ARG A 161 -2.41 6.85 21.25
C ARG A 161 -2.62 5.55 20.46
N ARG A 162 -3.32 4.57 21.04
CA ARG A 162 -3.65 3.31 20.36
C ARG A 162 -4.46 3.55 19.08
N ASN A 163 -5.44 4.45 19.13
CA ASN A 163 -6.28 4.76 17.96
C ASN A 163 -5.51 5.39 16.81
N ILE A 164 -4.59 6.33 17.07
CA ILE A 164 -3.77 6.91 15.99
C ILE A 164 -2.76 5.91 15.46
N THR A 165 -2.17 5.09 16.33
CA THR A 165 -1.24 4.02 15.95
C THR A 165 -1.91 3.06 14.98
N TYR A 166 -3.06 2.49 15.34
CA TYR A 166 -3.78 1.58 14.47
C TYR A 166 -4.30 2.23 13.18
N LEU A 167 -4.68 3.51 13.22
CA LEU A 167 -5.08 4.23 12.02
C LEU A 167 -3.92 4.31 11.02
N VAL A 168 -2.73 4.75 11.49
CA VAL A 168 -1.55 4.91 10.63
C VAL A 168 -1.03 3.56 10.15
N GLU A 169 -0.92 2.56 11.03
CA GLU A 169 -0.46 1.21 10.67
C GLU A 169 -1.39 0.56 9.64
N SER A 170 -2.71 0.62 9.86
CA SER A 170 -3.69 0.07 8.92
C SER A 170 -3.64 0.78 7.58
N MET A 171 -3.57 2.11 7.56
CA MET A 171 -3.44 2.88 6.32
C MET A 171 -2.16 2.50 5.56
N HIS A 172 -1.02 2.44 6.27
CA HIS A 172 0.25 2.09 5.66
C HIS A 172 0.27 0.66 5.11
N LEU A 173 -0.28 -0.31 5.86
CA LEU A 173 -0.37 -1.71 5.43
C LEU A 173 -1.15 -1.85 4.12
N TYR A 174 -2.38 -1.33 4.08
CA TYR A 174 -3.25 -1.48 2.92
C TYR A 174 -2.71 -0.74 1.68
N LEU A 175 -2.15 0.47 1.86
CA LEU A 175 -1.50 1.19 0.76
C LEU A 175 -0.28 0.42 0.25
N SER A 176 0.55 -0.13 1.14
CA SER A 176 1.75 -0.88 0.75
C SER A 176 1.40 -2.10 -0.10
N VAL A 177 0.43 -2.90 0.36
CA VAL A 177 0.11 -4.19 -0.28
C VAL A 177 -0.81 -4.06 -1.48
N ARG A 178 -1.67 -3.04 -1.55
CA ARG A 178 -2.64 -2.90 -2.66
C ARG A 178 -2.31 -1.82 -3.67
N CYS A 179 -1.57 -0.78 -3.28
CA CYS A 179 -1.35 0.39 -4.14
C CYS A 179 0.08 0.49 -4.71
N THR A 180 0.93 -0.50 -4.44
CA THR A 180 2.29 -0.59 -5.02
C THR A 180 2.38 -1.74 -6.03
N ASP A 181 3.36 -1.66 -6.94
CA ASP A 181 3.63 -2.71 -7.93
C ASP A 181 4.48 -3.86 -7.36
N LYS A 182 4.82 -3.82 -6.07
CA LYS A 182 5.56 -4.89 -5.40
C LYS A 182 4.75 -6.19 -5.41
N SER A 183 5.43 -7.31 -5.61
CA SER A 183 4.83 -8.63 -5.39
C SER A 183 4.52 -8.82 -3.91
N TRP A 184 3.45 -9.55 -3.58
CA TRP A 184 2.98 -9.73 -2.19
C TRP A 184 4.11 -10.18 -1.24
N TRP A 185 4.99 -11.06 -1.73
CA TRP A 185 6.07 -11.64 -0.93
C TRP A 185 7.19 -10.65 -0.63
N GLN A 186 7.26 -9.49 -1.29
CA GLN A 186 8.31 -8.48 -1.06
C GLN A 186 8.01 -7.57 0.14
N HIS A 187 6.82 -7.66 0.72
CA HIS A 187 6.44 -6.87 1.89
C HIS A 187 6.99 -7.49 3.18
N ASP A 188 7.29 -6.64 4.17
CA ASP A 188 7.73 -7.07 5.50
C ASP A 188 6.59 -7.51 6.40
N ILE A 189 5.35 -7.27 5.99
CA ILE A 189 4.14 -7.75 6.67
C ILE A 189 3.29 -8.45 5.62
N TRP A 190 2.99 -9.72 5.87
CA TRP A 190 2.03 -10.49 5.07
C TRP A 190 0.77 -10.64 5.89
N ASP A 191 -0.34 -10.12 5.39
CA ASP A 191 -1.63 -10.12 6.08
C ASP A 191 -2.70 -10.66 5.12
N LEU A 192 -3.31 -11.80 5.48
CA LEU A 192 -4.28 -12.48 4.63
C LEU A 192 -5.57 -11.67 4.39
N ARG A 193 -5.89 -10.73 5.29
CA ARG A 193 -7.04 -9.83 5.12
C ARG A 193 -6.67 -8.63 4.27
N ALA A 194 -5.43 -8.16 4.36
CA ALA A 194 -4.97 -7.00 3.62
C ALA A 194 -4.58 -7.35 2.17
N ASP A 195 -4.02 -8.53 1.89
CA ASP A 195 -3.49 -8.89 0.58
C ASP A 195 -4.04 -10.23 0.06
N ALA A 196 -5.06 -10.14 -0.80
CA ALA A 196 -5.70 -11.30 -1.43
C ALA A 196 -4.81 -12.01 -2.48
N ARG A 197 -3.62 -11.48 -2.79
CA ARG A 197 -2.66 -12.12 -3.71
C ARG A 197 -1.86 -13.22 -3.01
N ILE A 198 -1.85 -13.24 -1.68
CA ILE A 198 -1.18 -14.28 -0.90
C ILE A 198 -1.91 -15.61 -1.13
N PRO A 199 -1.21 -16.68 -1.54
CA PRO A 199 -1.83 -17.98 -1.72
C PRO A 199 -2.28 -18.55 -0.38
N VAL A 200 -3.58 -18.85 -0.28
CA VAL A 200 -4.22 -19.46 0.90
C VAL A 200 -4.96 -20.71 0.44
N ARG A 201 -4.82 -21.80 1.20
CA ARG A 201 -5.54 -23.05 0.92
C ARG A 201 -6.98 -22.96 1.42
N GLU A 202 -7.89 -23.68 0.77
CA GLU A 202 -9.32 -23.67 1.10
C GLU A 202 -9.61 -24.01 2.58
N HIS A 203 -8.79 -24.88 3.19
CA HIS A 203 -8.98 -25.36 4.57
C HIS A 203 -7.95 -24.79 5.55
N GLU A 204 -7.28 -23.69 5.21
CA GLU A 204 -6.28 -23.07 6.07
C GLU A 204 -6.94 -22.48 7.34
N PRO A 205 -6.51 -22.85 8.56
CA PRO A 205 -7.04 -22.25 9.78
C PRO A 205 -6.59 -20.79 9.93
N PHE A 206 -7.56 -19.88 10.07
CA PHE A 206 -7.41 -18.42 10.08
C PHE A 206 -7.04 -17.80 11.45
N HIS A 207 -6.40 -18.54 12.35
CA HIS A 207 -6.18 -18.05 13.73
C HIS A 207 -5.16 -16.91 13.82
N ASP A 208 -4.10 -16.95 13.02
CA ASP A 208 -3.13 -15.86 12.85
C ASP A 208 -3.33 -15.25 11.46
N HIS A 209 -3.71 -13.98 11.37
CA HIS A 209 -3.87 -13.31 10.07
C HIS A 209 -2.57 -12.76 9.49
N ASN A 210 -1.54 -12.56 10.33
CA ASN A 210 -0.41 -11.71 10.01
C ASN A 210 0.93 -12.42 10.29
N VAL A 211 1.85 -12.26 9.35
CA VAL A 211 3.26 -12.65 9.47
C VAL A 211 4.11 -11.40 9.39
N VAL A 212 4.88 -11.14 10.44
CA VAL A 212 5.74 -9.96 10.57
C VAL A 212 7.20 -10.39 10.37
N LEU A 213 7.81 -9.92 9.29
CA LEU A 213 9.20 -10.18 8.92
C LEU A 213 10.13 -9.02 9.28
N SER A 214 9.58 -7.82 9.50
CA SER A 214 10.35 -6.63 9.90
C SER A 214 11.15 -6.83 11.19
N ASP A 215 10.74 -7.78 12.03
CA ASP A 215 11.40 -8.07 13.31
C ASP A 215 12.60 -9.02 13.15
N ILE A 216 12.81 -9.57 11.96
CA ILE A 216 13.95 -10.45 11.68
C ILE A 216 15.16 -9.58 11.38
N GLU A 217 16.18 -9.71 12.21
CA GLU A 217 17.51 -9.13 12.02
C GLU A 217 18.55 -10.24 12.08
N PRO A 218 19.70 -10.14 11.39
CA PRO A 218 20.12 -9.05 10.51
C PRO A 218 19.35 -9.03 9.16
N GLY A 219 19.38 -7.90 8.45
CA GLY A 219 18.66 -7.71 7.18
C GLY A 219 18.87 -8.81 6.14
N TRP A 220 20.08 -9.37 5.98
CA TRP A 220 20.29 -10.49 5.04
C TRP A 220 19.51 -11.75 5.42
N LEU A 221 19.33 -12.00 6.73
CA LEU A 221 18.52 -13.12 7.22
C LEU A 221 17.06 -12.85 6.88
N ARG A 222 16.58 -11.61 7.06
CA ARG A 222 15.21 -11.22 6.68
C ARG A 222 14.95 -11.49 5.21
N GLU A 223 15.84 -11.06 4.32
CA GLU A 223 15.70 -11.30 2.88
C GLU A 223 15.66 -12.80 2.55
N GLY A 224 16.58 -13.57 3.12
CA GLY A 224 16.64 -15.03 2.93
C GLY A 224 15.40 -15.75 3.45
N VAL A 225 14.92 -15.39 4.65
CA VAL A 225 13.70 -15.94 5.25
C VAL A 225 12.47 -15.52 4.43
N ARG A 226 12.39 -14.27 3.98
CA ARG A 226 11.29 -13.78 3.15
C ARG A 226 11.19 -14.60 1.86
N PHE A 227 12.31 -14.79 1.17
CA PHE A 227 12.36 -15.62 -0.04
C PHE A 227 11.97 -17.08 0.27
N TRP A 228 12.62 -17.71 1.25
CA TRP A 228 12.36 -19.10 1.63
C TRP A 228 10.90 -19.36 2.01
N LEU A 229 10.31 -18.52 2.88
CA LEU A 229 8.92 -18.67 3.30
C LEU A 229 7.96 -18.47 2.12
N SER A 230 8.26 -17.54 1.21
CA SER A 230 7.42 -17.34 0.02
C SER A 230 7.44 -18.55 -0.90
N THR A 231 8.62 -19.15 -1.12
CA THR A 231 8.77 -20.40 -1.90
C THR A 231 8.03 -21.55 -1.22
N CYS A 232 8.17 -21.70 0.10
CA CYS A 232 7.45 -22.74 0.85
C CYS A 232 5.93 -22.56 0.82
N LEU A 233 5.43 -21.32 0.84
CA LEU A 233 3.99 -21.06 0.77
C LEU A 233 3.45 -21.36 -0.64
N THR A 234 4.11 -20.85 -1.67
CA THR A 234 3.71 -21.09 -3.08
C THR A 234 3.85 -22.55 -3.49
N GLY A 235 4.89 -23.24 -3.03
CA GLY A 235 5.10 -24.66 -3.26
C GLY A 235 4.30 -25.58 -2.33
N GLU A 236 3.39 -25.03 -1.52
CA GLU A 236 2.57 -25.78 -0.59
C GLU A 236 3.34 -26.65 0.42
N LEU A 237 4.60 -26.30 0.71
CA LEU A 237 5.47 -26.99 1.67
C LEU A 237 5.17 -26.59 3.12
N LEU A 238 4.68 -25.36 3.34
CA LEU A 238 4.26 -24.88 4.66
C LEU A 238 2.80 -24.43 4.62
N ARG A 239 2.12 -24.63 5.75
CA ARG A 239 0.85 -23.99 6.07
C ARG A 239 1.09 -22.61 6.65
N TRP A 240 0.13 -21.72 6.56
CA TRP A 240 0.17 -20.35 7.07
C TRP A 240 0.55 -20.28 8.55
N THR A 241 -0.05 -21.14 9.38
CA THR A 241 0.29 -21.20 10.82
C THR A 241 1.75 -21.59 11.03
N SER A 242 2.24 -22.61 10.32
CA SER A 242 3.65 -23.00 10.36
C SER A 242 4.57 -21.88 9.86
N LEU A 243 4.17 -21.17 8.81
CA LEU A 243 4.91 -20.05 8.25
C LEU A 243 5.05 -18.92 9.29
N SER A 244 3.96 -18.55 9.95
CA SER A 244 3.92 -17.59 11.06
C SER A 244 4.87 -18.00 12.20
N ASP A 245 4.81 -19.27 12.61
CA ASP A 245 5.68 -19.80 13.65
C ASP A 245 7.16 -19.78 13.25
N ARG A 246 7.48 -20.09 11.99
CA ARG A 246 8.86 -20.03 11.47
C ARG A 246 9.39 -18.61 11.46
N ALA A 247 8.63 -17.65 10.93
CA ALA A 247 9.02 -16.24 10.95
C ALA A 247 9.29 -15.75 12.38
N ARG A 248 8.38 -16.06 13.30
CA ARG A 248 8.49 -15.73 14.73
C ARG A 248 9.72 -16.38 15.37
N GLY A 249 10.01 -17.63 15.03
CA GLY A 249 11.20 -18.34 15.49
C GLY A 249 12.50 -17.70 15.00
N MET A 250 12.54 -17.25 13.74
CA MET A 250 13.70 -16.53 13.19
C MET A 250 13.94 -15.21 13.91
N ALA A 251 12.88 -14.43 14.13
CA ALA A 251 12.97 -13.15 14.84
C ALA A 251 13.37 -13.31 16.33
N ARG A 252 12.86 -14.35 17.01
CA ARG A 252 13.08 -14.52 18.46
C ARG A 252 14.36 -15.25 18.84
N HIS A 253 14.86 -16.14 17.97
CA HIS A 253 15.95 -17.04 18.34
C HIS A 253 17.16 -16.89 17.43
N LEU A 254 17.01 -17.14 16.12
CA LEU A 254 18.15 -17.14 15.22
C LEU A 254 18.75 -15.74 15.06
N GLY A 255 17.90 -14.74 14.82
CA GLY A 255 18.36 -13.36 14.63
C GLY A 255 19.16 -12.79 15.81
N PRO A 256 18.62 -12.87 17.04
CA PRO A 256 19.35 -12.50 18.25
C PRO A 256 20.65 -13.29 18.45
N PHE A 257 20.65 -14.60 18.14
CA PHE A 257 21.87 -15.41 18.20
C PHE A 257 22.94 -14.89 17.23
N LEU A 258 22.61 -14.67 15.96
CA LEU A 258 23.55 -14.17 14.95
C LEU A 258 24.09 -12.79 15.34
N THR A 259 23.21 -11.91 15.82
CA THR A 259 23.59 -10.58 16.32
C THR A 259 24.57 -10.69 17.49
N SER A 260 24.29 -11.57 18.46
CA SER A 260 25.17 -11.78 19.63
C SER A 260 26.54 -12.34 19.26
N LYS A 261 26.64 -13.05 18.13
CA LYS A 261 27.88 -13.60 17.59
C LYS A 261 28.57 -12.70 16.58
N ALA A 262 28.05 -11.49 16.36
CA ALA A 262 28.52 -10.55 15.35
C ALA A 262 28.61 -11.17 13.94
N ILE A 263 27.70 -12.11 13.62
CA ILE A 263 27.63 -12.73 12.30
C ILE A 263 26.81 -11.82 11.39
N THR A 264 27.52 -11.08 10.53
CA THR A 264 26.95 -10.04 9.67
C THR A 264 26.78 -10.47 8.21
N SER A 265 27.18 -11.70 7.87
CA SER A 265 27.19 -12.20 6.49
C SER A 265 26.55 -13.59 6.39
N PRO A 266 25.82 -13.89 5.29
CA PRO A 266 25.26 -15.22 5.03
C PRO A 266 26.32 -16.28 4.66
N VAL A 267 27.59 -15.89 4.51
CA VAL A 267 28.66 -16.79 4.06
C VAL A 267 28.95 -17.84 5.13
N ILE A 268 28.62 -19.11 4.83
CA ILE A 268 28.80 -20.26 5.73
C ILE A 268 30.26 -20.71 5.78
N SER A 269 31.01 -20.49 4.70
CA SER A 269 32.46 -20.72 4.64
C SER A 269 33.09 -19.84 3.58
N SER A 270 34.29 -19.32 3.85
CA SER A 270 35.15 -18.66 2.86
C SER A 270 36.04 -19.64 2.10
N ASP A 271 35.99 -20.93 2.45
CA ASP A 271 36.76 -21.96 1.79
C ASP A 271 36.07 -22.36 0.47
N ARG A 272 36.70 -21.98 -0.64
CA ARG A 272 36.24 -22.27 -2.01
C ARG A 272 36.30 -23.77 -2.35
N ALA A 273 36.98 -24.59 -1.55
CA ALA A 273 37.12 -26.02 -1.80
C ALA A 273 35.92 -26.87 -1.33
N VAL A 274 34.94 -26.26 -0.64
CA VAL A 274 33.79 -26.97 -0.03
C VAL A 274 32.44 -26.56 -0.68
N LEU A 275 32.46 -25.77 -1.75
CA LEU A 275 31.28 -25.44 -2.58
C LEU A 275 31.38 -26.12 -3.94
#